data_AF-A0A2V7XR52-F1
#
_entry.id   AF-A0A2V7XR52-F1
#
_cell.length_a   1.000
_cell.length_b   1.000
_cell.length_c   1.000
_cell.angle_alpha   90.00
_cell.angle_beta   90.00
_cell.angle_gamma   90.00
#
_symmetry.space_group_name_H-M   'P 1'
#
loop_
_entity.id
_entity.type
_entity.pdbx_description
1 polymer ?
#
loop_
_entity_poly.entity_id
_entity_poly.type
_entity_poly.pdbx_seq_one_letter_code
_entity_poly.pdbx_strand_id
1 'polypeptide(L)'
;QYFSAFLVGPMIVILLVFFGRAAGRIAAAALLPIFFVVLWAPDIANSRLDDLTHYLGRVSGVGWIDPAAMEIRHRIDQVRFWVTDLSRAGAPMFDFSNQPALYFFCDRPNPTRFYQVPILSPAEFQREVIVALERAKPPIVIRRSPQQFDVFDEIDNSVRAQAVASYINDRYQYTHSTWGTELWTRKKTNPPLNLDGYMRQIRLPSLREIGLLGDRARLVFPSVGSVSGASGTYWKSDLALHNPVAARMSLTMRYVAGEARVDRQVILAGGQSVRWEDVTRSFFHAPEGRGVLWIEYRGDRPPIARVKTYDAAHNARASIIEPLSMREAADDLTIVGIPSGAERRVNIGVLNVSQVPITFRVAAFTRTGQRVGRMIQETLDSDEVYYQADADRALGVPLDETMTVRVKMAAGAAIAYASVVDTNGDSQFVAAVPSHP
;
A
#
# COMPACT_ATOMS: atom_id res chain seq x y z
N GLN A 1 -2.90 -27.26 -0.12
CA GLN A 1 -4.33 -27.64 -0.02
C GLN A 1 -5.17 -27.13 -1.21
N TYR A 2 -4.88 -25.97 -1.81
CA TYR A 2 -5.56 -25.49 -3.03
C TYR A 2 -5.28 -26.29 -4.31
N PHE A 3 -4.08 -26.88 -4.45
CA PHE A 3 -3.71 -27.64 -5.66
C PHE A 3 -4.48 -28.96 -5.83
N SER A 4 -4.85 -29.61 -4.74
CA SER A 4 -5.67 -30.83 -4.74
C SER A 4 -7.13 -30.57 -5.09
N ALA A 5 -7.66 -29.36 -4.84
CA ALA A 5 -9.04 -29.01 -5.17
C ALA A 5 -9.24 -28.74 -6.68
N PHE A 6 -8.23 -28.18 -7.34
CA PHE A 6 -8.29 -27.75 -8.74
C PHE A 6 -8.37 -28.92 -9.74
N LEU A 7 -7.80 -30.08 -9.41
CA LEU A 7 -7.76 -31.26 -10.28
C LEU A 7 -8.92 -32.24 -10.04
N VAL A 8 -9.40 -32.34 -8.80
CA VAL A 8 -10.39 -33.35 -8.41
C VAL A 8 -11.78 -33.04 -9.00
N GLY A 9 -12.18 -31.77 -9.09
CA GLY A 9 -13.48 -31.38 -9.67
C GLY A 9 -13.64 -31.80 -11.14
N PRO A 10 -12.74 -31.35 -12.04
CA PRO A 10 -12.77 -31.74 -13.45
C PRO A 10 -12.60 -33.25 -13.66
N MET A 11 -11.74 -33.92 -12.87
CA MET A 11 -11.59 -35.38 -12.94
C MET A 11 -12.87 -36.12 -12.60
N ILE A 12 -13.62 -35.69 -11.58
CA ILE A 12 -14.89 -36.32 -11.20
C ILE A 12 -15.94 -36.16 -12.30
N VAL A 13 -16.04 -34.97 -12.91
CA VAL A 13 -16.97 -34.73 -14.02
C VAL A 13 -16.60 -35.58 -15.24
N ILE A 14 -15.32 -35.65 -15.60
CA ILE A 14 -14.83 -36.49 -16.69
C ILE A 14 -15.11 -37.97 -16.41
N LEU A 15 -14.82 -38.45 -15.20
CA LEU A 15 -15.09 -39.82 -14.78
C LEU A 15 -16.59 -40.14 -14.84
N LEU A 16 -17.47 -39.22 -14.43
CA LEU A 16 -18.92 -39.39 -14.52
C LEU A 16 -19.43 -39.45 -15.96
N VAL A 17 -18.86 -38.66 -16.87
CA VAL A 17 -19.21 -38.72 -18.30
C VAL A 17 -18.77 -40.06 -18.91
N PHE A 18 -17.58 -40.55 -18.54
CA PHE A 18 -17.10 -41.86 -18.98
C PHE A 18 -17.89 -43.02 -18.38
N PHE A 19 -18.20 -42.98 -17.08
CA PHE A 19 -19.01 -44.01 -16.41
C PHE A 19 -20.47 -44.01 -16.87
N GLY A 20 -21.06 -42.85 -17.12
CA GLY A 20 -22.41 -42.73 -17.66
C GLY A 20 -22.56 -43.31 -19.07
N ARG A 21 -21.48 -43.31 -19.87
CA ARG A 21 -21.43 -43.95 -21.18
C ARG A 21 -21.23 -45.47 -21.10
N ALA A 22 -20.56 -45.97 -20.07
CA ALA A 22 -20.19 -47.38 -19.94
C ALA A 22 -21.17 -48.25 -19.13
N ALA A 23 -21.83 -47.70 -18.10
CA ALA A 23 -22.50 -48.51 -17.07
C ALA A 23 -24.04 -48.51 -17.11
N GLY A 24 -24.65 -47.85 -18.10
CA GLY A 24 -26.11 -47.78 -18.23
C GLY A 24 -26.80 -46.93 -17.14
N ARG A 25 -28.07 -46.57 -17.37
CA ARG A 25 -28.82 -45.57 -16.58
C ARG A 25 -28.93 -45.86 -15.07
N ILE A 26 -28.72 -47.11 -14.65
CA ILE A 26 -28.87 -47.56 -13.26
C ILE A 26 -27.64 -47.19 -12.41
N ALA A 27 -26.43 -47.22 -12.97
CA ALA A 27 -25.21 -46.82 -12.24
C ALA A 27 -25.14 -45.30 -12.00
N ALA A 28 -25.70 -44.50 -12.90
CA ALA A 28 -25.79 -43.04 -12.75
C ALA A 28 -26.73 -42.64 -11.58
N ALA A 29 -27.80 -43.40 -11.34
CA ALA A 29 -28.72 -43.17 -10.23
C ALA A 29 -28.10 -43.52 -8.86
N ALA A 30 -27.22 -44.53 -8.80
CA ALA A 30 -26.54 -44.93 -7.56
C ALA A 30 -25.44 -43.94 -7.12
N LEU A 31 -24.90 -43.13 -8.04
CA LEU A 31 -23.90 -42.09 -7.73
C LEU A 31 -24.54 -40.75 -7.31
N LEU A 32 -25.82 -40.54 -7.59
CA LEU A 32 -26.57 -39.33 -7.26
C LEU A 32 -26.57 -38.98 -5.75
N PRO A 33 -26.70 -39.94 -4.81
CA PRO A 33 -26.61 -39.67 -3.38
C PRO A 33 -25.21 -39.25 -2.93
N ILE A 34 -24.16 -39.83 -3.51
CA ILE A 34 -22.77 -39.43 -3.23
C ILE A 34 -22.50 -38.02 -3.76
N PHE A 35 -23.05 -37.71 -4.94
CA PHE A 35 -23.01 -36.37 -5.52
C PHE A 35 -23.74 -35.35 -4.64
N PHE A 36 -24.91 -35.73 -4.11
CA PHE A 36 -25.63 -34.94 -3.13
C PHE A 36 -24.79 -34.74 -1.87
N VAL A 37 -24.19 -35.78 -1.28
CA VAL A 37 -23.36 -35.65 -0.07
C VAL A 37 -22.12 -34.77 -0.29
N VAL A 38 -21.47 -34.84 -1.46
CA VAL A 38 -20.32 -33.97 -1.81
C VAL A 38 -20.74 -32.52 -2.05
N LEU A 39 -21.99 -32.27 -2.45
CA LEU A 39 -22.57 -30.94 -2.65
C LEU A 39 -23.42 -30.45 -1.46
N TRP A 40 -23.67 -31.28 -0.45
CA TRP A 40 -24.47 -30.97 0.74
C TRP A 40 -23.62 -30.43 1.90
N ALA A 41 -22.35 -30.10 1.63
CA ALA A 41 -21.60 -29.12 2.40
C ALA A 41 -21.81 -27.75 1.72
N PRO A 42 -22.69 -26.89 2.25
CA PRO A 42 -23.08 -25.63 1.60
C PRO A 42 -21.90 -24.77 1.17
N ASP A 43 -20.82 -24.76 1.97
CA ASP A 43 -19.60 -23.98 1.70
C ASP A 43 -18.80 -24.52 0.50
N ILE A 44 -18.83 -25.84 0.28
CA ILE A 44 -18.13 -26.46 -0.86
C ILE A 44 -18.96 -26.31 -2.14
N ALA A 45 -20.29 -26.38 -2.05
CA ALA A 45 -21.15 -26.14 -3.20
C ALA A 45 -21.14 -24.67 -3.63
N ASN A 46 -21.21 -23.73 -2.69
CA ASN A 46 -21.12 -22.30 -2.98
C ASN A 46 -19.76 -21.93 -3.56
N SER A 47 -18.65 -22.36 -2.95
CA SER A 47 -17.32 -22.10 -3.52
C SER A 47 -17.12 -22.69 -4.92
N ARG A 48 -17.70 -23.87 -5.20
CA ARG A 48 -17.61 -24.50 -6.54
C ARG A 48 -18.54 -23.87 -7.57
N LEU A 49 -19.72 -23.41 -7.17
CA LEU A 49 -20.63 -22.65 -8.01
C LEU A 49 -20.07 -21.27 -8.32
N ASP A 50 -19.48 -20.61 -7.33
CA ASP A 50 -18.75 -19.35 -7.50
C ASP A 50 -17.54 -19.55 -8.42
N ASP A 51 -16.71 -20.57 -8.19
CA ASP A 51 -15.56 -20.87 -9.06
C ASP A 51 -15.99 -21.19 -10.50
N LEU A 52 -17.07 -21.96 -10.69
CA LEU A 52 -17.60 -22.30 -12.00
C LEU A 52 -18.19 -21.09 -12.70
N THR A 53 -18.94 -20.23 -11.99
CA THR A 53 -19.53 -19.02 -12.54
C THR A 53 -18.46 -17.97 -12.86
N HIS A 54 -17.44 -17.81 -12.01
CA HIS A 54 -16.27 -16.97 -12.29
C HIS A 54 -15.42 -17.52 -13.44
N TYR A 55 -15.25 -18.84 -13.55
CA TYR A 55 -14.53 -19.46 -14.66
C TYR A 55 -15.29 -19.28 -15.98
N LEU A 56 -16.59 -19.57 -16.00
CA LEU A 56 -17.44 -19.37 -17.17
C LEU A 56 -17.51 -17.89 -17.57
N GLY A 57 -17.60 -16.97 -16.61
CA GLY A 57 -17.51 -15.53 -16.85
C GLY A 57 -16.17 -15.12 -17.48
N ARG A 58 -15.04 -15.65 -16.98
CA ARG A 58 -13.70 -15.39 -17.52
C ARG A 58 -13.49 -15.92 -18.94
N VAL A 59 -14.03 -17.10 -19.26
CA VAL A 59 -13.80 -17.77 -20.56
C VAL A 59 -14.82 -17.31 -21.62
N SER A 60 -16.08 -17.11 -21.24
CA SER A 60 -17.14 -16.76 -22.20
C SER A 60 -17.30 -15.25 -22.43
N GLY A 61 -16.75 -14.41 -21.53
CA GLY A 61 -16.96 -12.97 -21.56
C GLY A 61 -18.39 -12.53 -21.21
N VAL A 62 -19.25 -13.46 -20.78
CA VAL A 62 -20.65 -13.23 -20.41
C VAL A 62 -20.86 -13.70 -18.97
N GLY A 63 -21.24 -12.80 -18.07
CA GLY A 63 -21.51 -13.10 -16.65
C GLY A 63 -20.87 -12.12 -15.67
N TRP A 64 -20.89 -12.47 -14.37
CA TRP A 64 -20.31 -11.66 -13.30
C TRP A 64 -18.78 -11.66 -13.41
N ILE A 65 -18.23 -10.53 -13.83
CA ILE A 65 -16.78 -10.32 -13.93
C ILE A 65 -16.30 -10.00 -12.52
N ASP A 66 -15.53 -10.92 -11.93
CA ASP A 66 -14.90 -10.70 -10.63
C ASP A 66 -14.03 -9.42 -10.66
N PRO A 67 -14.38 -8.38 -9.87
CA PRO A 67 -13.62 -7.14 -9.80
C PRO A 67 -12.15 -7.37 -9.43
N ALA A 68 -11.85 -8.38 -8.59
CA ALA A 68 -10.48 -8.71 -8.20
C ALA A 68 -9.68 -9.29 -9.38
N ALA A 69 -10.32 -10.09 -10.26
CA ALA A 69 -9.67 -10.60 -11.47
C ALA A 69 -9.36 -9.47 -12.47
N MET A 70 -10.25 -8.48 -12.60
CA MET A 70 -10.00 -7.29 -13.41
C MET A 70 -8.87 -6.43 -12.85
N GLU A 71 -8.78 -6.30 -11.53
CA GLU A 71 -7.68 -5.61 -10.85
C GLU A 71 -6.33 -6.30 -11.12
N ILE A 72 -6.27 -7.62 -10.93
CA ILE A 72 -5.07 -8.42 -11.21
C ILE A 72 -4.63 -8.24 -12.67
N ARG A 73 -5.59 -8.32 -13.59
CA ARG A 73 -5.32 -8.09 -15.02
C ARG A 73 -4.77 -6.70 -15.26
N HIS A 74 -5.41 -5.66 -14.73
CA HIS A 74 -4.99 -4.29 -14.92
C HIS A 74 -3.59 -4.04 -14.34
N ARG A 75 -3.29 -4.59 -13.17
CA ARG A 75 -1.95 -4.55 -12.58
C ARG A 75 -0.91 -5.24 -13.48
N ILE A 76 -1.21 -6.44 -13.98
CA ILE A 76 -0.31 -7.16 -14.89
C ILE A 76 -0.07 -6.34 -16.16
N ASP A 77 -1.11 -5.77 -16.75
CA ASP A 77 -1.02 -4.95 -17.96
C ASP A 77 -0.16 -3.70 -17.72
N GLN A 78 -0.32 -3.03 -16.57
CA GLN A 78 0.48 -1.87 -16.18
C GLN A 78 1.94 -2.23 -15.89
N VAL A 79 2.20 -3.31 -15.15
CA VAL A 79 3.57 -3.79 -14.92
C VAL A 79 4.24 -4.13 -16.25
N ARG A 80 3.54 -4.83 -17.15
CA ARG A 80 4.04 -5.16 -18.50
C ARG A 80 4.36 -3.91 -19.32
N PHE A 81 3.49 -2.90 -19.27
CA PHE A 81 3.71 -1.62 -19.93
C PHE A 81 5.02 -0.98 -19.45
N TRP A 82 5.17 -0.78 -18.14
CA TRP A 82 6.37 -0.16 -17.57
C TRP A 82 7.64 -0.99 -17.76
N VAL A 83 7.54 -2.31 -17.71
CA VAL A 83 8.69 -3.19 -18.02
C VAL A 83 9.12 -3.02 -19.48
N THR A 84 8.18 -2.83 -20.41
CA THR A 84 8.46 -2.60 -21.83
C THR A 84 9.01 -1.20 -22.09
N ASP A 85 8.52 -0.20 -21.38
CA ASP A 85 9.00 1.18 -21.49
C ASP A 85 10.43 1.32 -20.93
N LEU A 86 10.70 0.71 -19.77
CA LEU A 86 11.98 0.83 -19.07
C LEU A 86 13.04 -0.15 -19.55
N SER A 87 12.70 -1.15 -20.37
CA SER A 87 13.65 -2.13 -20.88
C SER A 87 13.34 -2.60 -22.30
N ARG A 88 14.40 -2.84 -23.08
CA ARG A 88 14.29 -3.42 -24.42
C ARG A 88 13.67 -4.81 -24.36
N ALA A 89 12.97 -5.19 -25.43
CA ALA A 89 12.41 -6.53 -25.60
C ALA A 89 13.49 -7.61 -25.37
N GLY A 90 13.13 -8.67 -24.65
CA GLY A 90 14.03 -9.79 -24.33
C GLY A 90 15.14 -9.50 -23.31
N ALA A 91 15.28 -8.27 -22.80
CA ALA A 91 16.22 -7.99 -21.73
C ALA A 91 15.85 -8.77 -20.46
N PRO A 92 16.81 -9.25 -19.65
CA PRO A 92 16.48 -9.99 -18.44
C PRO A 92 15.83 -9.08 -17.39
N MET A 93 14.93 -9.65 -16.59
CA MET A 93 14.35 -9.00 -15.42
C MET A 93 14.64 -9.85 -14.21
N PHE A 94 14.73 -9.27 -13.01
CA PHE A 94 14.79 -10.06 -11.79
C PHE A 94 13.64 -9.71 -10.85
N ASP A 95 12.86 -10.71 -10.47
CA ASP A 95 11.75 -10.56 -9.55
C ASP A 95 12.15 -10.97 -8.13
N PHE A 96 12.25 -9.97 -7.25
CA PHE A 96 12.50 -10.12 -5.83
C PHE A 96 11.19 -10.07 -5.01
N SER A 97 10.03 -9.99 -5.66
CA SER A 97 8.70 -9.89 -5.02
C SER A 97 7.94 -11.22 -4.92
N ASN A 98 8.55 -12.34 -5.35
CA ASN A 98 7.99 -13.71 -5.37
C ASN A 98 6.76 -13.89 -6.27
N GLN A 99 6.70 -13.21 -7.41
CA GLN A 99 5.66 -13.33 -8.43
C GLN A 99 6.22 -13.90 -9.75
N PRO A 100 6.57 -15.20 -9.80
CA PRO A 100 7.23 -15.79 -10.97
C PRO A 100 6.41 -15.72 -12.26
N ALA A 101 5.09 -15.57 -12.17
CA ALA A 101 4.23 -15.37 -13.34
C ALA A 101 4.58 -14.10 -14.13
N LEU A 102 5.21 -13.10 -13.49
CA LEU A 102 5.60 -11.86 -14.16
C LEU A 102 6.67 -12.06 -15.23
N TYR A 103 7.51 -13.10 -15.14
CA TYR A 103 8.43 -13.45 -16.23
C TYR A 103 7.69 -13.82 -17.51
N PHE A 104 6.59 -14.58 -17.37
CA PHE A 104 5.74 -14.96 -18.49
C PHE A 104 4.94 -13.76 -19.01
N PHE A 105 4.26 -13.02 -18.14
CA PHE A 105 3.40 -11.91 -18.56
C PHE A 105 4.18 -10.72 -19.14
N CYS A 106 5.38 -10.46 -18.64
CA CYS A 106 6.24 -9.38 -19.16
C CYS A 106 7.08 -9.82 -20.35
N ASP A 107 7.11 -11.11 -20.69
CA ASP A 107 8.01 -11.69 -21.69
C ASP A 107 9.47 -11.30 -21.42
N ARG A 108 9.96 -11.66 -20.23
CA ARG A 108 11.32 -11.35 -19.76
C ARG A 108 11.98 -12.60 -19.18
N PRO A 109 13.23 -12.93 -19.57
CA PRO A 109 13.94 -14.06 -19.00
C PRO A 109 14.39 -13.76 -17.56
N ASN A 110 14.30 -14.78 -16.70
CA ASN A 110 14.92 -14.78 -15.38
C ASN A 110 16.43 -15.05 -15.54
N PRO A 111 17.34 -14.17 -15.08
CA PRO A 111 18.78 -14.38 -15.19
C PRO A 111 19.31 -15.44 -14.21
N THR A 112 18.47 -15.95 -13.31
CA THR A 112 18.82 -16.94 -12.29
C THR A 112 17.98 -18.20 -12.48
N ARG A 113 18.39 -19.30 -11.82
CA ARG A 113 17.56 -20.52 -11.75
C ARG A 113 16.47 -20.47 -10.69
N PHE A 114 16.40 -19.40 -9.89
CA PHE A 114 15.48 -19.28 -8.76
C PHE A 114 14.30 -18.38 -9.12
N TYR A 115 13.10 -18.92 -9.02
CA TYR A 115 11.86 -18.20 -9.32
C TYR A 115 11.21 -17.59 -8.07
N GLN A 116 11.72 -17.92 -6.89
CA GLN A 116 11.22 -17.45 -5.61
C GLN A 116 12.39 -17.23 -4.65
N VAL A 117 12.36 -16.12 -3.92
CA VAL A 117 13.35 -15.71 -2.94
C VAL A 117 13.49 -16.71 -1.77
N PRO A 118 12.43 -17.36 -1.27
CA PRO A 118 12.54 -18.47 -0.33
C PRO A 118 13.61 -19.50 -0.65
N ILE A 119 13.74 -19.85 -1.92
CA ILE A 119 14.63 -20.92 -2.37
C ILE A 119 16.09 -20.46 -2.32
N LEU A 120 16.38 -19.18 -2.57
CA LEU A 120 17.74 -18.64 -2.62
C LEU A 120 18.29 -18.17 -1.27
N SER A 121 17.60 -18.46 -0.16
CA SER A 121 18.01 -18.07 1.21
C SER A 121 19.43 -18.52 1.60
N PRO A 122 19.91 -19.74 1.27
CA PRO A 122 21.26 -20.18 1.59
C PRO A 122 22.34 -19.26 1.00
N ALA A 123 23.46 -19.09 1.72
CA ALA A 123 24.51 -18.14 1.37
C ALA A 123 25.12 -18.44 -0.01
N GLU A 124 25.32 -19.71 -0.34
CA GLU A 124 25.79 -20.19 -1.63
C GLU A 124 24.86 -19.78 -2.78
N PHE A 125 23.55 -19.79 -2.57
CA PHE A 125 22.56 -19.42 -3.58
C PHE A 125 22.44 -17.90 -3.71
N GLN A 126 22.55 -17.15 -2.61
CA GLN A 126 22.66 -15.70 -2.67
C GLN A 126 23.91 -15.26 -3.44
N ARG A 127 25.06 -15.93 -3.23
CA ARG A 127 26.28 -15.69 -4.00
C ARG A 127 26.07 -15.97 -5.49
N GLU A 128 25.49 -17.12 -5.82
CA GLU A 128 25.14 -17.52 -7.20
C GLU A 128 24.26 -16.46 -7.88
N VAL A 129 23.22 -15.99 -7.17
CA VAL A 129 22.30 -14.96 -7.66
C VAL A 129 23.02 -13.64 -7.92
N ILE A 130 23.84 -13.15 -6.99
CA ILE A 130 24.58 -11.88 -7.20
C ILE A 130 25.50 -11.98 -8.41
N VAL A 131 26.20 -13.11 -8.58
CA VAL A 131 27.05 -13.34 -9.76
C VAL A 131 26.23 -13.36 -11.04
N ALA A 132 25.07 -14.02 -11.05
CA ALA A 132 24.17 -14.04 -12.19
C ALA A 132 23.63 -12.64 -12.53
N LEU A 133 23.27 -11.85 -11.52
CA LEU A 133 22.79 -10.46 -11.70
C LEU A 133 23.90 -9.52 -12.20
N GLU A 134 25.15 -9.72 -11.79
CA GLU A 134 26.29 -8.95 -12.32
C GLU A 134 26.64 -9.33 -13.75
N ARG A 135 26.47 -10.60 -14.12
CA ARG A 135 26.67 -11.08 -15.49
C ARG A 135 25.57 -10.59 -16.43
N ALA A 136 24.32 -10.78 -16.04
CA ALA A 136 23.16 -10.45 -16.87
C ALA A 136 22.82 -8.95 -16.88
N LYS A 137 23.16 -8.24 -15.79
CA LYS A 137 22.86 -6.82 -15.58
C LYS A 137 21.42 -6.47 -15.95
N PRO A 138 20.42 -7.14 -15.36
CA PRO A 138 19.04 -6.89 -15.72
C PRO A 138 18.71 -5.41 -15.53
N PRO A 139 18.13 -4.72 -16.53
CA PRO A 139 17.77 -3.31 -16.40
C PRO A 139 16.74 -3.07 -15.31
N ILE A 140 15.89 -4.06 -15.02
CA ILE A 140 14.75 -3.96 -14.12
C ILE A 140 14.81 -5.02 -13.02
N VAL A 141 14.52 -4.59 -11.80
CA VAL A 141 14.20 -5.44 -10.66
C VAL A 141 12.79 -5.12 -10.17
N ILE A 142 11.96 -6.13 -9.96
CA ILE A 142 10.68 -5.98 -9.24
C ILE A 142 10.95 -6.20 -7.75
N ARG A 143 10.75 -5.17 -6.93
CA ARG A 143 11.25 -5.16 -5.55
C ARG A 143 10.21 -5.54 -4.50
N ARG A 144 8.96 -5.13 -4.68
CA ARG A 144 7.83 -5.34 -3.77
C ARG A 144 6.54 -5.56 -4.55
N SER A 145 5.56 -6.16 -3.88
CA SER A 145 4.21 -6.40 -4.41
C SER A 145 3.15 -6.13 -3.34
N PRO A 146 1.91 -5.76 -3.72
CA PRO A 146 0.88 -5.37 -2.76
C PRO A 146 0.35 -6.53 -1.89
N GLN A 147 0.54 -7.76 -2.35
CA GLN A 147 -0.08 -8.98 -1.78
C GLN A 147 0.80 -9.67 -0.74
N GLN A 148 1.82 -8.98 -0.23
CA GLN A 148 2.78 -9.53 0.74
C GLN A 148 3.47 -10.82 0.24
N PHE A 149 3.51 -11.06 -1.08
CA PHE A 149 4.23 -12.22 -1.61
C PHE A 149 5.72 -12.13 -1.30
N ASP A 150 6.24 -10.92 -1.11
CA ASP A 150 7.59 -10.64 -0.63
C ASP A 150 7.81 -10.94 0.87
N VAL A 151 6.78 -11.41 1.55
CA VAL A 151 6.76 -11.80 2.98
C VAL A 151 6.25 -13.23 3.10
N PHE A 152 7.07 -14.19 2.68
CA PHE A 152 6.75 -15.60 2.83
C PHE A 152 6.99 -16.04 4.29
N ASP A 153 6.10 -16.85 4.88
CA ASP A 153 6.14 -17.24 6.31
C ASP A 153 6.36 -16.05 7.27
N GLU A 154 5.77 -14.88 6.98
CA GLU A 154 5.95 -13.63 7.74
C GLU A 154 7.38 -13.03 7.71
N ILE A 155 8.30 -13.67 7.00
CA ILE A 155 9.68 -13.21 6.85
C ILE A 155 9.85 -12.48 5.52
N ASP A 156 10.16 -11.18 5.62
CA ASP A 156 10.43 -10.33 4.48
C ASP A 156 11.65 -10.81 3.68
N ASN A 157 11.57 -10.72 2.36
CA ASN A 157 12.65 -11.11 1.46
C ASN A 157 13.97 -10.39 1.74
N SER A 158 13.96 -9.15 2.25
CA SER A 158 15.16 -8.43 2.65
C SER A 158 15.87 -9.03 3.87
N VAL A 159 15.12 -9.72 4.74
CA VAL A 159 15.64 -10.45 5.90
C VAL A 159 16.06 -11.86 5.50
N ARG A 160 15.31 -12.46 4.58
CA ARG A 160 15.55 -13.81 4.07
C ARG A 160 16.79 -13.89 3.17
N ALA A 161 16.95 -12.93 2.28
CA ALA A 161 18.01 -12.85 1.28
C ALA A 161 18.84 -11.56 1.44
N GLN A 162 19.44 -11.39 2.63
CA GLN A 162 20.15 -10.17 3.06
C GLN A 162 21.22 -9.68 2.06
N ALA A 163 22.05 -10.59 1.53
CA ALA A 163 23.11 -10.21 0.60
C ALA A 163 22.52 -9.75 -0.74
N VAL A 164 21.52 -10.45 -1.27
CA VAL A 164 20.83 -10.08 -2.51
C VAL A 164 20.08 -8.75 -2.34
N ALA A 165 19.41 -8.55 -1.21
CA ALA A 165 18.71 -7.32 -0.90
C ALA A 165 19.67 -6.12 -0.81
N SER A 166 20.82 -6.29 -0.12
CA SER A 166 21.87 -5.27 -0.06
C SER A 166 22.42 -4.96 -1.46
N TYR A 167 22.66 -5.99 -2.27
CA TYR A 167 23.09 -5.83 -3.65
C TYR A 167 22.09 -5.04 -4.49
N ILE A 168 20.80 -5.34 -4.38
CA ILE A 168 19.73 -4.62 -5.09
C ILE A 168 19.71 -3.15 -4.64
N ASN A 169 19.76 -2.89 -3.33
CA ASN A 169 19.74 -1.52 -2.79
C ASN A 169 20.93 -0.68 -3.32
N ASP A 170 22.11 -1.29 -3.47
CA ASP A 170 23.30 -0.61 -3.96
C ASP A 170 23.30 -0.42 -5.47
N ARG A 171 22.83 -1.41 -6.24
CA ARG A 171 22.90 -1.43 -7.71
C ARG A 171 21.67 -0.90 -8.42
N TYR A 172 20.55 -0.80 -7.73
CA TYR A 172 19.28 -0.37 -8.29
C TYR A 172 18.71 0.80 -7.49
N GLN A 173 17.89 1.59 -8.16
CA GLN A 173 17.12 2.66 -7.55
C GLN A 173 15.65 2.47 -7.89
N TYR A 174 14.78 2.88 -6.98
CA TYR A 174 13.36 3.00 -7.25
C TYR A 174 13.14 3.90 -8.47
N THR A 175 12.23 3.48 -9.35
CA THR A 175 11.91 4.20 -10.60
C THR A 175 10.42 4.46 -10.71
N HIS A 176 9.60 3.45 -10.47
CA HIS A 176 8.16 3.56 -10.63
C HIS A 176 7.43 2.57 -9.70
N SER A 177 6.21 2.89 -9.32
CA SER A 177 5.30 1.98 -8.63
C SER A 177 3.96 2.02 -9.33
N THR A 178 3.44 0.85 -9.69
CA THR A 178 2.12 0.71 -10.29
C THR A 178 1.32 -0.32 -9.53
N TRP A 179 0.14 0.06 -9.02
CA TRP A 179 -0.75 -0.82 -8.24
C TRP A 179 0.00 -1.58 -7.13
N GLY A 180 0.83 -0.86 -6.37
CA GLY A 180 1.65 -1.40 -5.27
C GLY A 180 2.82 -2.31 -5.68
N THR A 181 3.08 -2.48 -6.98
CA THR A 181 4.26 -3.20 -7.49
C THR A 181 5.39 -2.22 -7.77
N GLU A 182 6.52 -2.40 -7.10
CA GLU A 182 7.68 -1.52 -7.25
C GLU A 182 8.64 -2.00 -8.33
N LEU A 183 8.93 -1.13 -9.30
CA LEU A 183 9.92 -1.33 -10.36
C LEU A 183 11.15 -0.46 -10.10
N TRP A 184 12.31 -1.11 -10.10
CA TRP A 184 13.60 -0.51 -9.81
C TRP A 184 14.52 -0.65 -11.02
N THR A 185 15.22 0.42 -11.42
CA THR A 185 16.18 0.37 -12.52
C THR A 185 17.62 0.44 -12.06
N ARG A 186 18.52 -0.13 -12.87
CA ARG A 186 19.94 -0.23 -12.53
C ARG A 186 20.61 1.15 -12.52
N LYS A 187 21.32 1.46 -11.44
CA LYS A 187 22.18 2.65 -11.31
C LYS A 187 23.37 2.57 -12.25
N LYS A 188 23.84 3.73 -12.72
CA LYS A 188 25.06 3.87 -13.54
C LYS A 188 26.35 3.94 -12.72
N THR A 189 26.24 4.08 -11.39
CA THR A 189 27.38 4.27 -10.49
C THR A 189 28.05 2.96 -10.10
N ASN A 190 29.33 3.03 -9.72
CA ASN A 190 30.04 1.91 -9.11
C ASN A 190 29.49 1.66 -7.70
N PRO A 191 29.27 0.39 -7.30
CA PRO A 191 28.77 0.08 -5.97
C PRO A 191 29.84 0.33 -4.90
N PRO A 192 29.42 0.53 -3.65
CA PRO A 192 30.34 0.61 -2.52
C PRO A 192 30.90 -0.77 -2.11
N LEU A 193 30.20 -1.87 -2.41
CA LEU A 193 30.56 -3.22 -1.98
C LEU A 193 30.91 -4.15 -3.15
N ASN A 194 31.92 -5.00 -2.94
CA ASN A 194 32.22 -6.18 -3.77
C ASN A 194 31.42 -7.40 -3.31
N LEU A 195 31.52 -8.53 -4.03
CA LEU A 195 30.77 -9.76 -3.73
C LEU A 195 30.95 -10.20 -2.26
N ASP A 196 32.19 -10.28 -1.78
CA ASP A 196 32.45 -10.69 -0.39
C ASP A 196 31.95 -9.66 0.63
N GLY A 197 31.88 -8.37 0.25
CA GLY A 197 31.20 -7.33 1.00
C GLY A 197 29.72 -7.63 1.23
N TYR A 198 28.99 -8.01 0.18
CA TYR A 198 27.58 -8.42 0.30
C TYR A 198 27.42 -9.72 1.09
N MET A 199 28.29 -10.70 0.88
CA MET A 199 28.22 -11.96 1.60
C MET A 199 28.43 -11.79 3.11
N ARG A 200 29.25 -10.82 3.52
CA ARG A 200 29.43 -10.46 4.94
C ARG A 200 28.20 -9.81 5.58
N GLN A 201 27.19 -9.42 4.81
CA GLN A 201 25.92 -8.93 5.35
C GLN A 201 25.05 -10.07 5.89
N ILE A 202 25.30 -11.32 5.48
CA ILE A 202 24.52 -12.46 5.96
C ILE A 202 24.82 -12.69 7.43
N ARG A 203 23.78 -12.52 8.25
CA ARG A 203 23.80 -12.83 9.67
C ARG A 203 22.49 -13.49 10.07
N LEU A 204 22.51 -14.15 11.23
CA LEU A 204 21.28 -14.55 11.89
C LEU A 204 20.45 -13.28 12.17
N PRO A 205 19.25 -13.16 11.58
CA PRO A 205 18.39 -12.05 11.88
C PRO A 205 17.84 -12.22 13.30
N SER A 206 17.70 -11.12 14.02
CA SER A 206 17.11 -11.10 15.35
C SER A 206 15.64 -11.51 15.30
N LEU A 207 15.08 -11.93 16.45
CA LEU A 207 13.67 -12.29 16.57
C LEU A 207 12.72 -11.17 16.07
N ARG A 208 13.10 -9.89 16.22
CA ARG A 208 12.36 -8.74 15.67
C ARG A 208 12.44 -8.63 14.14
N GLU A 209 13.56 -9.02 13.55
CA GLU A 209 13.77 -8.96 12.10
C GLU A 209 13.02 -10.07 11.37
N ILE A 210 12.98 -11.28 11.94
CA ILE A 210 12.20 -12.40 11.39
C ILE A 210 10.70 -12.33 11.73
N GLY A 211 10.22 -11.23 12.32
CA GLY A 211 8.79 -11.05 12.62
C GLY A 211 8.27 -11.79 13.85
N LEU A 212 9.11 -12.60 14.53
CA LEU A 212 8.73 -13.32 15.76
C LEU A 212 8.55 -12.42 16.99
N LEU A 213 8.98 -11.15 16.93
CA LEU A 213 8.71 -10.15 17.97
C LEU A 213 8.22 -8.84 17.34
N GLY A 214 6.90 -8.66 17.41
CA GLY A 214 6.17 -7.41 17.25
C GLY A 214 5.71 -7.11 15.83
N ASP A 215 4.46 -6.67 15.72
CA ASP A 215 3.75 -6.47 14.46
C ASP A 215 4.35 -5.32 13.62
N ARG A 216 4.18 -5.42 12.30
CA ARG A 216 4.37 -4.27 11.40
C ARG A 216 3.24 -3.29 11.64
N ALA A 217 3.61 -2.05 11.97
CA ALA A 217 2.65 -0.99 12.21
C ALA A 217 3.03 0.26 11.41
N ARG A 218 2.02 1.08 11.13
CA ARG A 218 2.16 2.32 10.38
C ARG A 218 1.64 3.49 11.20
N LEU A 219 2.41 4.56 11.17
CA LEU A 219 1.97 5.90 11.55
C LEU A 219 1.79 6.72 10.28
N VAL A 220 0.87 7.67 10.30
CA VAL A 220 0.60 8.51 9.15
C VAL A 220 0.33 9.96 9.53
N PHE A 221 0.92 10.86 8.76
CA PHE A 221 0.56 12.27 8.73
C PHE A 221 -0.19 12.53 7.43
N PRO A 222 -1.51 12.77 7.48
CA PRO A 222 -2.35 12.86 6.29
C PRO A 222 -2.19 14.19 5.54
N SER A 223 -1.37 15.10 6.07
CA SER A 223 -1.03 16.38 5.44
C SER A 223 0.38 16.80 5.82
N VAL A 224 1.32 16.64 4.89
CA VAL A 224 2.64 17.27 4.92
C VAL A 224 2.89 17.96 3.58
N GLY A 225 3.60 19.08 3.58
CA GLY A 225 3.82 19.81 2.33
C GLY A 225 4.93 20.84 2.39
N SER A 226 5.35 21.23 1.19
CA SER A 226 6.10 22.45 0.89
C SER A 226 5.40 22.99 -0.34
N VAL A 227 4.50 23.95 -0.17
CA VAL A 227 3.58 24.36 -1.24
C VAL A 227 3.01 25.76 -1.03
N SER A 228 2.92 26.49 -2.12
CA SER A 228 2.19 27.76 -2.20
C SER A 228 0.69 27.55 -1.95
N GLY A 229 0.10 28.37 -1.08
CA GLY A 229 -1.32 28.33 -0.77
C GLY A 229 -2.06 29.59 -1.26
N ALA A 230 -3.35 29.65 -0.94
CA ALA A 230 -4.15 30.85 -1.19
C ALA A 230 -3.67 32.03 -0.35
N SER A 231 -4.07 33.25 -0.74
CA SER A 231 -3.76 34.50 -0.02
C SER A 231 -2.26 34.73 0.22
N GLY A 232 -1.39 34.27 -0.68
CA GLY A 232 0.07 34.45 -0.56
C GLY A 232 0.74 33.58 0.50
N THR A 233 0.03 32.63 1.09
CA THR A 233 0.60 31.71 2.09
C THR A 233 1.62 30.76 1.45
N TYR A 234 2.62 30.33 2.23
CA TYR A 234 3.57 29.28 1.84
C TYR A 234 3.68 28.22 2.93
N TRP A 235 3.06 27.08 2.72
CA TRP A 235 2.96 26.01 3.71
C TRP A 235 4.22 25.17 3.72
N LYS A 236 4.82 25.00 4.90
CA LYS A 236 5.96 24.10 5.14
C LYS A 236 5.68 23.15 6.29
N SER A 237 6.17 21.92 6.17
CA SER A 237 6.11 20.89 7.21
C SER A 237 7.50 20.47 7.69
N ASP A 238 7.76 20.65 8.98
CA ASP A 238 8.95 20.11 9.65
C ASP A 238 8.60 18.79 10.34
N LEU A 239 9.49 17.80 10.27
CA LEU A 239 9.33 16.52 10.97
C LEU A 239 10.34 16.41 12.10
N ALA A 240 9.88 16.10 13.31
CA ALA A 240 10.71 15.63 14.41
C ALA A 240 10.41 14.15 14.69
N LEU A 241 11.45 13.35 14.89
CA LEU A 241 11.36 11.91 15.09
C LEU A 241 12.32 11.46 16.19
N HIS A 242 11.83 10.60 17.09
CA HIS A 242 12.60 10.09 18.21
C HIS A 242 12.39 8.58 18.39
N ASN A 243 13.47 7.88 18.68
CA ASN A 243 13.45 6.46 19.04
C ASN A 243 13.39 6.30 20.57
N PRO A 244 12.23 5.91 21.16
CA PRO A 244 12.07 5.81 22.60
C PRO A 244 12.64 4.52 23.22
N VAL A 245 13.20 3.61 22.42
CA VAL A 245 13.79 2.36 22.91
C VAL A 245 15.31 2.41 22.92
N ALA A 246 15.94 1.58 23.73
CA ALA A 246 17.40 1.47 23.81
C ALA A 246 18.04 0.78 22.58
N ALA A 247 17.25 -0.04 21.87
CA ALA A 247 17.70 -0.69 20.64
C ALA A 247 17.63 0.25 19.44
N ARG A 248 18.41 -0.04 18.39
CA ARG A 248 18.28 0.65 17.10
C ARG A 248 16.90 0.39 16.50
N MET A 249 16.33 1.41 15.86
CA MET A 249 15.04 1.35 15.18
C MET A 249 15.23 1.65 13.69
N SER A 250 14.78 0.72 12.85
CA SER A 250 14.76 0.91 11.38
C SER A 250 13.34 1.30 10.97
N LEU A 251 13.24 2.38 10.22
CA LEU A 251 11.98 2.99 9.81
C LEU A 251 11.96 3.13 8.28
N THR A 252 10.83 2.77 7.68
CA THR A 252 10.56 3.11 6.27
C THR A 252 9.68 4.34 6.23
N MET A 253 10.19 5.40 5.62
CA MET A 253 9.51 6.68 5.45
C MET A 253 9.01 6.76 4.01
N ARG A 254 7.72 6.97 3.80
CA ARG A 254 7.11 7.04 2.47
C ARG A 254 6.30 8.31 2.31
N TYR A 255 6.62 9.10 1.28
CA TYR A 255 5.89 10.31 0.91
C TYR A 255 5.11 10.11 -0.38
N VAL A 256 3.83 10.49 -0.35
CA VAL A 256 2.87 10.30 -1.44
C VAL A 256 2.17 11.62 -1.76
N ALA A 257 2.42 12.20 -2.94
CA ALA A 257 1.82 13.47 -3.38
C ALA A 257 1.67 13.53 -4.90
N GLY A 258 0.44 13.58 -5.43
CA GLY A 258 0.20 13.61 -6.88
C GLY A 258 0.80 12.38 -7.56
N GLU A 259 1.81 12.54 -8.42
CA GLU A 259 2.58 11.42 -8.99
C GLU A 259 3.83 11.05 -8.17
N ALA A 260 4.25 11.90 -7.23
CA ALA A 260 5.40 11.63 -6.38
C ALA A 260 5.09 10.50 -5.40
N ARG A 261 5.92 9.46 -5.44
CA ARG A 261 5.93 8.32 -4.50
C ARG A 261 7.39 8.10 -4.12
N VAL A 262 7.81 8.55 -2.94
CA VAL A 262 9.22 8.54 -2.54
C VAL A 262 9.40 7.78 -1.24
N ASP A 263 10.17 6.69 -1.31
CA ASP A 263 10.56 5.91 -0.15
C ASP A 263 12.00 6.20 0.28
N ARG A 264 12.19 6.26 1.60
CA ARG A 264 13.50 6.46 2.25
C ARG A 264 13.59 5.59 3.50
N GLN A 265 14.78 5.08 3.77
CA GLN A 265 15.08 4.35 5.00
C GLN A 265 15.72 5.30 6.01
N VAL A 266 15.31 5.19 7.27
CA VAL A 266 15.92 5.90 8.40
C VAL A 266 16.29 4.87 9.46
N ILE A 267 17.52 4.94 9.96
CA ILE A 267 17.95 4.14 11.11
C ILE A 267 18.26 5.11 12.24
N LEU A 268 17.55 4.95 13.36
CA LEU A 268 17.79 5.70 14.58
C LEU A 268 18.48 4.82 15.61
N ALA A 269 19.57 5.30 16.20
CA ALA A 269 20.15 4.71 17.40
C ALA A 269 19.15 4.77 18.57
N GLY A 270 19.38 3.96 19.61
CA GLY A 270 18.53 3.98 20.81
C GLY A 270 18.53 5.36 21.47
N GLY A 271 17.37 5.91 21.77
CA GLY A 271 17.22 7.25 22.36
C GLY A 271 17.53 8.42 21.41
N GLN A 272 17.85 8.17 20.14
CA GLN A 272 18.20 9.23 19.20
C GLN A 272 16.97 10.04 18.77
N SER A 273 17.15 11.36 18.68
CA SER A 273 16.20 12.28 18.04
C SER A 273 16.82 12.91 16.80
N VAL A 274 16.00 13.10 15.77
CA VAL A 274 16.36 13.81 14.53
C VAL A 274 15.25 14.75 14.12
N ARG A 275 15.60 15.83 13.43
CA ARG A 275 14.65 16.79 12.88
C ARG A 275 15.03 17.15 11.45
N TRP A 276 14.02 17.25 10.59
CA TRP A 276 14.14 17.77 9.23
C TRP A 276 13.24 18.99 9.07
N GLU A 277 13.84 20.12 8.72
CA GLU A 277 13.11 21.32 8.32
C GLU A 277 12.68 21.18 6.87
N ASP A 278 11.43 21.50 6.55
CA ASP A 278 10.82 21.21 5.25
C ASP A 278 11.12 19.77 4.82
N VAL A 279 10.55 18.79 5.55
CA VAL A 279 10.84 17.37 5.35
C VAL A 279 10.60 16.93 3.91
N THR A 280 9.67 17.57 3.21
CA THR A 280 9.36 17.24 1.81
C THR A 280 10.51 17.57 0.86
N ARG A 281 11.15 18.75 1.00
CA ARG A 281 12.29 19.13 0.17
C ARG A 281 13.62 18.61 0.71
N SER A 282 13.84 18.69 2.02
CA SER A 282 15.15 18.37 2.60
C SER A 282 15.41 16.87 2.70
N PHE A 283 14.40 16.05 2.99
CA PHE A 283 14.57 14.61 3.18
C PHE A 283 14.07 13.79 1.99
N PHE A 284 12.87 14.11 1.50
CA PHE A 284 12.31 13.39 0.34
C PHE A 284 12.84 13.90 -1.01
N HIS A 285 13.34 15.14 -1.07
CA HIS A 285 13.69 15.81 -2.33
C HIS A 285 12.51 15.80 -3.33
N ALA A 286 11.30 15.90 -2.79
CA ALA A 286 10.09 15.92 -3.58
C ALA A 286 9.88 17.31 -4.21
N PRO A 287 9.20 17.38 -5.38
CA PRO A 287 8.77 18.66 -5.93
C PRO A 287 7.79 19.38 -4.98
N GLU A 288 7.56 20.66 -5.25
CA GLU A 288 6.58 21.45 -4.51
C GLU A 288 5.20 20.77 -4.55
N GLY A 289 4.58 20.58 -3.39
CA GLY A 289 3.35 19.83 -3.28
C GLY A 289 2.94 19.54 -1.85
N ARG A 290 1.77 18.90 -1.75
CA ARG A 290 1.17 18.42 -0.50
C ARG A 290 0.85 16.95 -0.65
N GLY A 291 1.06 16.20 0.42
CA GLY A 291 0.83 14.77 0.40
C GLY A 291 0.75 14.14 1.79
N VAL A 292 0.93 12.84 1.76
CA VAL A 292 0.85 11.94 2.92
C VAL A 292 2.25 11.49 3.27
N LEU A 293 2.58 11.50 4.56
CA LEU A 293 3.78 10.87 5.09
C LEU A 293 3.42 9.64 5.91
N TRP A 294 3.88 8.49 5.45
CA TRP A 294 3.81 7.21 6.15
C TRP A 294 5.14 6.92 6.85
N ILE A 295 5.07 6.41 8.07
CA ILE A 295 6.19 5.88 8.83
C ILE A 295 5.88 4.44 9.20
N GLU A 296 6.54 3.51 8.53
CA GLU A 296 6.44 2.09 8.86
C GLU A 296 7.54 1.71 9.85
N TYR A 297 7.14 0.99 10.89
CA TYR A 297 8.03 0.47 11.92
C TYR A 297 7.63 -0.95 12.31
N ARG A 298 8.48 -1.60 13.12
CA ARG A 298 8.23 -2.92 13.68
C ARG A 298 8.44 -2.90 15.18
N GLY A 299 7.61 -3.66 15.89
CA GLY A 299 7.69 -3.79 17.35
C GLY A 299 6.61 -2.99 18.06
N ASP A 300 6.42 -3.32 19.34
CA ASP A 300 5.25 -2.85 20.11
C ASP A 300 5.35 -1.38 20.57
N ARG A 301 6.51 -0.74 20.36
CA ARG A 301 6.73 0.67 20.71
C ARG A 301 6.98 1.51 19.45
N PRO A 302 6.04 2.41 19.07
CA PRO A 302 6.23 3.30 17.93
C PRO A 302 7.40 4.27 18.12
N PRO A 303 7.99 4.78 17.04
CA PRO A 303 8.75 6.01 17.13
C PRO A 303 7.84 7.15 17.61
N ILE A 304 8.40 8.09 18.36
CA ILE A 304 7.68 9.33 18.69
C ILE A 304 7.91 10.29 17.52
N ALA A 305 6.85 10.66 16.82
CA ALA A 305 6.91 11.57 15.68
C ALA A 305 5.99 12.78 15.90
N ARG A 306 6.39 13.95 15.42
CA ARG A 306 5.55 15.15 15.34
C ARG A 306 5.81 15.89 14.04
N VAL A 307 4.74 16.35 13.39
CA VAL A 307 4.85 17.26 12.26
C VAL A 307 4.40 18.65 12.69
N LYS A 308 5.23 19.65 12.40
CA LYS A 308 4.89 21.06 12.54
C LYS A 308 4.61 21.64 11.16
N THR A 309 3.36 21.99 10.87
CA THR A 309 2.97 22.61 9.61
C THR A 309 2.58 24.07 9.84
N TYR A 310 3.16 24.98 9.06
CA TYR A 310 2.98 26.42 9.24
C TYR A 310 3.09 27.17 7.93
N ASP A 311 2.49 28.36 7.90
CA ASP A 311 2.70 29.32 6.84
C ASP A 311 3.99 30.12 7.09
N ALA A 312 5.02 29.78 6.32
CA ALA A 312 6.33 30.40 6.39
C ALA A 312 6.35 31.80 5.78
N ALA A 313 5.41 32.16 4.90
CA ALA A 313 5.36 33.49 4.28
C ALA A 313 4.88 34.55 5.27
N HIS A 314 3.95 34.19 6.16
CA HIS A 314 3.37 35.10 7.16
C HIS A 314 3.90 34.87 8.58
N ASN A 315 4.83 33.94 8.78
CA ASN A 315 5.33 33.53 10.10
C ASN A 315 4.20 33.15 11.07
N ALA A 316 3.20 32.45 10.55
CA ALA A 316 2.00 32.10 11.29
C ALA A 316 2.25 31.03 12.36
N ARG A 317 1.34 30.94 13.32
CA ARG A 317 1.35 29.90 14.34
C ARG A 317 1.13 28.54 13.68
N ALA A 318 2.03 27.62 14.00
CA ALA A 318 2.02 26.28 13.43
C ALA A 318 0.95 25.39 14.05
N SER A 319 0.36 24.53 13.22
CA SER A 319 -0.27 23.29 13.67
C SER A 319 0.80 22.27 14.04
N ILE A 320 0.74 21.73 15.26
CA ILE A 320 1.52 20.56 15.65
C ILE A 320 0.60 19.36 15.59
N ILE A 321 0.96 18.42 14.73
CA ILE A 321 0.16 17.23 14.41
C ILE A 321 0.87 16.02 15.00
N GLU A 322 0.11 15.19 15.71
CA GLU A 322 0.53 13.86 16.13
C GLU A 322 0.15 12.85 15.05
N PRO A 323 0.94 11.78 14.86
CA PRO A 323 0.65 10.80 13.83
C PRO A 323 -0.66 10.07 14.13
N LEU A 324 -1.44 9.84 13.09
CA LEU A 324 -2.58 8.92 13.14
C LEU A 324 -2.09 7.50 12.84
N SER A 325 -2.93 6.51 13.14
CA SER A 325 -2.67 5.10 12.94
C SER A 325 -3.88 4.43 12.29
N MET A 326 -3.80 3.12 12.08
CA MET A 326 -4.94 2.34 11.58
C MET A 326 -6.11 2.28 12.58
N ARG A 327 -5.93 2.72 13.83
CA ARG A 327 -7.03 2.83 14.81
C ARG A 327 -7.99 3.96 14.50
N GLU A 328 -7.51 5.01 13.86
CA GLU A 328 -8.31 6.14 13.42
C GLU A 328 -8.96 5.88 12.05
N ALA A 329 -8.68 4.72 11.44
CA ALA A 329 -9.26 4.34 10.17
C ALA A 329 -10.60 3.64 10.34
N ALA A 330 -11.62 4.09 9.59
CA ALA A 330 -12.94 3.48 9.60
C ALA A 330 -13.65 3.64 8.25
N ASP A 331 -14.80 3.01 8.10
CA ASP A 331 -15.74 3.19 6.98
C ASP A 331 -16.81 4.27 7.27
N ASP A 332 -16.93 4.71 8.52
CA ASP A 332 -17.79 5.81 8.97
C ASP A 332 -17.04 6.72 9.95
N LEU A 333 -16.69 7.91 9.49
CA LEU A 333 -15.90 8.89 10.24
C LEU A 333 -16.70 10.17 10.47
N THR A 334 -16.50 10.79 11.63
CA THR A 334 -17.13 12.07 11.98
C THR A 334 -16.08 13.08 12.44
N ILE A 335 -16.07 14.26 11.83
CA ILE A 335 -15.32 15.43 12.28
C ILE A 335 -16.26 16.29 13.12
N VAL A 336 -15.84 16.60 14.34
CA VAL A 336 -16.59 17.41 15.32
C VAL A 336 -15.73 18.58 15.80
N GLY A 337 -16.37 19.63 16.32
CA GLY A 337 -15.67 20.75 16.94
C GLY A 337 -14.87 21.60 15.95
N ILE A 338 -15.35 21.71 14.70
CA ILE A 338 -14.79 22.66 13.72
C ILE A 338 -15.02 24.06 14.30
N PRO A 339 -13.98 24.84 14.64
CA PRO A 339 -14.15 26.15 15.25
C PRO A 339 -15.09 27.03 14.44
N SER A 340 -15.89 27.86 15.10
CA SER A 340 -16.72 28.90 14.47
C SER A 340 -15.86 30.14 14.13
N GLY A 341 -16.28 30.97 13.16
CA GLY A 341 -15.59 32.23 12.85
C GLY A 341 -15.75 32.69 11.39
N ALA A 342 -15.99 33.99 11.19
CA ALA A 342 -16.26 34.55 9.86
C ALA A 342 -15.01 34.64 8.95
N GLU A 343 -13.80 34.65 9.54
CA GLU A 343 -12.53 34.89 8.84
C GLU A 343 -11.62 33.66 8.85
N ARG A 344 -12.16 32.52 8.39
CA ARG A 344 -11.39 31.27 8.29
C ARG A 344 -11.77 30.48 7.06
N ARG A 345 -10.88 29.59 6.65
CA ARG A 345 -11.11 28.57 5.62
C ARG A 345 -11.03 27.19 6.24
N VAL A 346 -12.13 26.44 6.18
CA VAL A 346 -12.15 25.02 6.52
C VAL A 346 -11.75 24.21 5.29
N ASN A 347 -10.76 23.32 5.44
CA ASN A 347 -10.39 22.36 4.40
C ASN A 347 -10.61 20.96 4.94
N ILE A 348 -11.06 20.03 4.09
CA ILE A 348 -11.31 18.64 4.48
C ILE A 348 -10.33 17.75 3.70
N GLY A 349 -9.72 16.80 4.40
CA GLY A 349 -8.92 15.75 3.77
C GLY A 349 -9.46 14.36 4.08
N VAL A 350 -9.36 13.47 3.09
CA VAL A 350 -9.68 12.04 3.23
C VAL A 350 -8.51 11.26 2.67
N LEU A 351 -7.90 10.41 3.49
CA LEU A 351 -6.77 9.56 3.15
C LEU A 351 -7.25 8.12 2.99
N ASN A 352 -7.02 7.53 1.83
CA ASN A 352 -7.25 6.10 1.63
C ASN A 352 -6.12 5.30 2.28
N VAL A 353 -6.46 4.51 3.30
CA VAL A 353 -5.50 3.60 3.97
C VAL A 353 -5.66 2.15 3.53
N SER A 354 -6.62 1.89 2.65
CA SER A 354 -6.88 0.57 2.06
C SER A 354 -5.90 0.31 0.92
N GLN A 355 -5.68 -0.97 0.62
CA GLN A 355 -4.87 -1.40 -0.52
C GLN A 355 -5.60 -1.29 -1.87
N VAL A 356 -6.88 -0.96 -1.84
CA VAL A 356 -7.76 -0.83 -3.00
C VAL A 356 -8.33 0.60 -3.07
N PRO A 357 -8.71 1.09 -4.26
CA PRO A 357 -9.41 2.35 -4.38
C PRO A 357 -10.70 2.35 -3.56
N ILE A 358 -11.00 3.48 -2.91
CA ILE A 358 -12.24 3.66 -2.14
C ILE A 358 -13.13 4.69 -2.82
N THR A 359 -14.44 4.51 -2.68
CA THR A 359 -15.41 5.58 -2.96
C THR A 359 -15.97 6.07 -1.64
N PHE A 360 -15.98 7.38 -1.43
CA PHE A 360 -16.47 7.98 -0.19
C PHE A 360 -17.42 9.14 -0.46
N ARG A 361 -18.20 9.51 0.57
CA ARG A 361 -19.13 10.63 0.58
C ARG A 361 -18.88 11.52 1.76
N VAL A 362 -18.86 12.83 1.54
CA VAL A 362 -18.75 13.86 2.58
C VAL A 362 -20.06 14.65 2.66
N ALA A 363 -20.62 14.78 3.86
CA ALA A 363 -21.83 15.56 4.10
C ALA A 363 -21.78 16.27 5.46
N ALA A 364 -22.41 17.45 5.53
CA ALA A 364 -22.59 18.20 6.76
C ALA A 364 -23.92 17.86 7.43
N PHE A 365 -23.93 17.86 8.76
CA PHE A 365 -25.09 17.61 9.58
C PHE A 365 -25.22 18.69 10.65
N THR A 366 -26.43 19.15 10.90
CA THR A 366 -26.74 20.11 11.97
C THR A 366 -26.54 19.48 13.35
N ARG A 367 -26.65 20.31 14.40
CA ARG A 367 -26.65 19.86 15.80
C ARG A 367 -27.75 18.85 16.14
N THR A 368 -28.81 18.75 15.33
CA THR A 368 -29.91 17.79 15.50
C THR A 368 -29.73 16.54 14.63
N GLY A 369 -28.62 16.42 13.90
CA GLY A 369 -28.35 15.31 13.01
C GLY A 369 -29.05 15.39 11.65
N GLN A 370 -29.62 16.54 11.27
CA GLN A 370 -30.22 16.74 9.95
C GLN A 370 -29.13 17.02 8.91
N ARG A 371 -29.11 16.27 7.81
CA ARG A 371 -28.19 16.54 6.68
C ARG A 371 -28.52 17.89 6.04
N VAL A 372 -27.50 18.72 5.86
CA VAL A 372 -27.59 20.05 5.23
C VAL A 372 -26.56 20.19 4.11
N GLY A 373 -26.80 21.14 3.22
CA GLY A 373 -25.90 21.41 2.10
C GLY A 373 -25.85 20.30 1.05
N ARG A 374 -24.83 20.41 0.21
CA ARG A 374 -24.47 19.48 -0.85
C ARG A 374 -23.68 18.30 -0.28
N MET A 375 -23.65 17.22 -1.06
CA MET A 375 -22.85 16.05 -0.76
C MET A 375 -21.72 15.96 -1.79
N ILE A 376 -20.52 15.70 -1.31
CA ILE A 376 -19.35 15.43 -2.16
C ILE A 376 -19.23 13.92 -2.28
N GLN A 377 -19.00 13.40 -3.47
CA GLN A 377 -18.72 11.98 -3.71
C GLN A 377 -17.53 11.86 -4.64
N GLU A 378 -16.51 11.13 -4.21
CA GLU A 378 -15.24 10.99 -4.92
C GLU A 378 -14.70 9.57 -4.80
N THR A 379 -13.76 9.23 -5.67
CA THR A 379 -12.98 7.99 -5.63
C THR A 379 -11.52 8.34 -5.41
N LEU A 380 -10.82 7.53 -4.60
CA LEU A 380 -9.44 7.78 -4.20
C LEU A 380 -8.65 6.49 -4.26
N ASP A 381 -7.52 6.50 -4.98
CA ASP A 381 -6.64 5.33 -5.08
C ASP A 381 -5.93 5.04 -3.75
N SER A 382 -5.32 3.86 -3.65
CA SER A 382 -4.59 3.44 -2.46
C SER A 382 -3.44 4.41 -2.13
N ASP A 383 -3.27 4.70 -0.84
CA ASP A 383 -2.28 5.61 -0.26
C ASP A 383 -2.42 7.10 -0.66
N GLU A 384 -3.45 7.45 -1.44
CA GLU A 384 -3.70 8.83 -1.84
C GLU A 384 -4.52 9.61 -0.82
N VAL A 385 -4.45 10.94 -0.93
CA VAL A 385 -5.24 11.86 -0.13
C VAL A 385 -6.08 12.76 -1.04
N TYR A 386 -7.39 12.74 -0.82
CA TYR A 386 -8.30 13.74 -1.33
C TYR A 386 -8.23 14.99 -0.46
N TYR A 387 -8.26 16.17 -1.08
CA TYR A 387 -8.23 17.44 -0.40
C TYR A 387 -9.26 18.41 -0.99
N GLN A 388 -10.27 18.76 -0.20
CA GLN A 388 -11.23 19.80 -0.52
C GLN A 388 -10.85 21.10 0.19
N ALA A 389 -10.43 22.10 -0.60
CA ALA A 389 -10.26 23.46 -0.12
C ALA A 389 -11.63 24.15 0.05
N ASP A 390 -11.79 25.00 1.06
CA ASP A 390 -13.02 25.78 1.28
C ASP A 390 -14.29 24.89 1.31
N ALA A 391 -14.34 24.03 2.33
CA ALA A 391 -15.42 23.09 2.57
C ALA A 391 -16.78 23.77 2.73
N ASP A 392 -16.82 24.97 3.31
CA ASP A 392 -18.05 25.77 3.46
C ASP A 392 -18.70 26.03 2.09
N ARG A 393 -17.88 26.45 1.11
CA ARG A 393 -18.34 26.66 -0.27
C ARG A 393 -18.69 25.36 -0.98
N ALA A 394 -17.87 24.33 -0.81
CA ALA A 394 -18.07 23.05 -1.49
C ALA A 394 -19.36 22.35 -1.04
N LEU A 395 -19.64 22.37 0.26
CA LEU A 395 -20.86 21.86 0.87
C LEU A 395 -22.02 22.86 0.74
N GLY A 396 -21.76 24.12 0.40
CA GLY A 396 -22.78 25.15 0.25
C GLY A 396 -23.48 25.53 1.57
N VAL A 397 -22.80 25.30 2.70
CA VAL A 397 -23.28 25.62 4.04
C VAL A 397 -22.09 26.08 4.88
N PRO A 398 -22.19 27.21 5.60
CA PRO A 398 -21.16 27.59 6.56
C PRO A 398 -21.17 26.60 7.72
N LEU A 399 -20.04 25.92 7.93
CA LEU A 399 -19.81 25.03 9.05
C LEU A 399 -19.61 25.85 10.32
N ASP A 400 -20.07 25.31 11.45
CA ASP A 400 -19.85 25.87 12.78
C ASP A 400 -19.52 24.75 13.78
N GLU A 401 -19.21 25.15 15.02
CA GLU A 401 -18.81 24.26 16.10
C GLU A 401 -19.89 23.26 16.55
N THR A 402 -21.14 23.51 16.19
CA THR A 402 -22.30 22.65 16.53
C THR A 402 -22.64 21.67 15.41
N MET A 403 -22.06 21.85 14.23
CA MET A 403 -22.23 20.96 13.10
C MET A 403 -21.21 19.82 13.13
N THR A 404 -21.53 18.74 12.42
CA THR A 404 -20.60 17.64 12.17
C THR A 404 -20.43 17.43 10.68
N VAL A 405 -19.21 17.06 10.27
CA VAL A 405 -18.93 16.61 8.91
C VAL A 405 -18.70 15.11 8.96
N ARG A 406 -19.52 14.34 8.24
CA ARG A 406 -19.36 12.88 8.18
C ARG A 406 -18.76 12.46 6.85
N VAL A 407 -17.82 11.53 6.91
CA VAL A 407 -17.20 10.87 5.76
C VAL A 407 -17.59 9.41 5.83
N LYS A 408 -18.36 8.95 4.83
CA LYS A 408 -18.82 7.55 4.73
C LYS A 408 -18.22 6.88 3.50
N MET A 409 -17.63 5.72 3.71
CA MET A 409 -17.01 4.90 2.68
C MET A 409 -18.05 3.90 2.17
N ALA A 410 -18.09 3.66 0.86
CA ALA A 410 -18.92 2.62 0.27
C ALA A 410 -18.28 1.22 0.46
N ALA A 411 -16.95 1.17 0.45
CA ALA A 411 -16.12 0.02 0.75
C ALA A 411 -14.72 0.49 1.18
N GLY A 412 -14.04 -0.31 2.00
CA GLY A 412 -12.72 0.01 2.54
C GLY A 412 -12.76 0.96 3.74
N ALA A 413 -11.56 1.32 4.22
CA ALA A 413 -11.37 2.25 5.33
C ALA A 413 -10.52 3.45 4.89
N ALA A 414 -10.78 4.59 5.52
CA ALA A 414 -10.06 5.83 5.32
C ALA A 414 -9.72 6.47 6.66
N ILE A 415 -8.86 7.48 6.63
CA ILE A 415 -8.69 8.46 7.71
C ILE A 415 -9.17 9.80 7.17
N ALA A 416 -9.88 10.58 7.98
CA ALA A 416 -10.35 11.91 7.58
C ALA A 416 -9.91 12.97 8.59
N TYR A 417 -9.83 14.21 8.12
CA TYR A 417 -9.46 15.35 8.96
C TYR A 417 -10.01 16.65 8.39
N ALA A 418 -10.06 17.67 9.24
CA ALA A 418 -10.20 19.05 8.84
C ALA A 418 -8.93 19.85 9.19
N SER A 419 -8.58 20.78 8.31
CA SER A 419 -7.59 21.82 8.57
C SER A 419 -8.25 23.18 8.46
N VAL A 420 -8.28 23.90 9.57
CA VAL A 420 -8.92 25.21 9.69
C VAL A 420 -7.82 26.25 9.67
N VAL A 421 -7.92 27.20 8.75
CA VAL A 421 -6.88 28.21 8.50
C VAL A 421 -7.49 29.59 8.65
N ASP A 422 -6.94 30.39 9.55
CA ASP A 422 -7.35 31.77 9.76
C ASP A 422 -6.70 32.72 8.74
N THR A 423 -7.20 33.95 8.63
CA THR A 423 -6.70 34.95 7.67
C THR A 423 -5.23 35.33 7.86
N ASN A 424 -4.70 35.21 9.07
CA ASN A 424 -3.28 35.44 9.39
C ASN A 424 -2.38 34.22 9.07
N GLY A 425 -2.95 33.13 8.55
CA GLY A 425 -2.23 31.89 8.24
C GLY A 425 -2.13 30.92 9.42
N ASP A 426 -2.66 31.28 10.60
CA ASP A 426 -2.72 30.35 11.73
C ASP A 426 -3.57 29.15 11.34
N SER A 427 -3.18 27.97 11.83
CA SER A 427 -3.86 26.74 11.45
C SER A 427 -4.15 25.86 12.65
N GLN A 428 -5.21 25.08 12.51
CA GLN A 428 -5.58 24.01 13.45
C GLN A 428 -5.89 22.73 12.67
N PHE A 429 -5.48 21.60 13.23
CA PHE A 429 -5.76 20.27 12.69
C PHE A 429 -6.77 19.56 13.58
N VAL A 430 -7.82 19.01 12.97
CA VAL A 430 -8.89 18.28 13.65
C VAL A 430 -9.02 16.92 12.98
N ALA A 431 -8.61 15.84 13.66
CA ALA A 431 -8.82 14.49 13.17
C ALA A 431 -10.30 14.10 13.25
N ALA A 432 -10.77 13.33 12.27
CA ALA A 432 -12.05 12.64 12.41
C ALA A 432 -11.92 11.49 13.41
N VAL A 433 -13.03 11.12 14.03
CA VAL A 433 -13.15 9.95 14.88
C VAL A 433 -14.06 8.90 14.22
N PRO A 434 -13.78 7.60 14.39
CA PRO A 434 -14.71 6.55 14.01
C PRO A 434 -16.07 6.72 14.69
N SER A 435 -17.15 6.66 13.93
CA SER A 435 -18.52 6.79 14.45
C SER A 435 -18.96 5.56 15.26
N HIS A 436 -18.25 4.44 15.11
CA HIS A 436 -18.44 3.19 15.83
C HIS A 436 -17.06 2.65 16.25
N PRO A 437 -16.93 2.07 17.47
CA PRO A 437 -15.66 1.58 18.02
C PRO A 437 -15.13 0.32 17.35
#